data_AF-A0A821M444-F1
#
_entry.id   AF-A0A821M444-F1
#
_cell.length_a   1.000
_cell.length_b   1.000
_cell.length_c   1.000
_cell.angle_alpha   90.00
_cell.angle_beta   90.00
_cell.angle_gamma   90.00
#
_symmetry.space_group_name_H-M   'P 1'
#
loop_
_entity.id
_entity.type
_entity.pdbx_description
1 polymer ?
#
loop_
_entity_poly.entity_id
_entity_poly.type
_entity_poly.pdbx_seq_one_letter_code
_entity_poly.pdbx_strand_id
1 'polypeptide(L)' 'MWIDEIRQSSSSRSAPFVLVGTKIDLRTSIADVELLAKSKQKPITREQGERAAKDYGAYAYIECSALTQ' A
#
# COMPACT_ATOMS: atom_id res chain seq x y z
N MET A 1 10.14 8.29 -5.95
CA MET A 1 10.23 7.41 -4.76
C MET A 1 9.62 8.18 -3.60
N TRP A 2 8.40 7.85 -3.18
CA TRP A 2 7.68 8.63 -2.15
C TRP A 2 8.42 8.67 -0.81
N ILE A 3 8.97 7.53 -0.37
CA ILE A 3 9.66 7.42 0.91
C ILE A 3 10.90 8.32 0.98
N ASP A 4 11.69 8.36 -0.09
CA ASP A 4 12.89 9.21 -0.15
C ASP A 4 12.55 10.69 -0.15
N GLU A 5 11.46 11.07 -0.82
CA GLU A 5 10.97 12.44 -0.84
C GLU A 5 10.47 12.89 0.54
N ILE A 6 9.71 12.03 1.24
CA ILE A 6 9.28 12.28 2.62
C ILE A 6 10.49 12.48 3.54
N ARG A 7 11.52 11.64 3.40
CA ARG A 7 12.74 11.72 4.21
C ARG A 7 13.59 12.97 3.93
N GLN A 8 13.59 13.47 2.70
CA GLN A 8 14.34 14.66 2.30
C GLN A 8 13.63 15.98 2.65
N SER A 9 12.30 16.00 2.53
CA SER A 9 11.48 17.17 2.83
C SER A 9 11.25 17.39 4.33
N SER A 10 11.36 16.32 5.12
CA SER A 10 11.23 16.39 6.58
C SER A 10 12.50 16.93 7.23
N SER A 11 12.35 17.96 8.08
CA SER A 11 13.45 18.47 8.92
C SER A 11 13.99 17.43 9.91
N SER A 12 13.23 16.34 10.15
CA SER A 12 13.66 15.16 10.90
C SER A 12 13.83 13.96 9.96
N ARG A 13 14.99 13.31 10.03
CA ARG A 13 15.34 12.10 9.26
C ARG A 13 14.43 10.90 9.58
N SER A 14 13.60 10.98 10.62
CA SER A 14 12.72 9.92 11.12
C SER A 14 11.26 10.32 11.23
N ALA A 15 10.78 11.25 10.39
CA ALA A 15 9.36 11.65 10.43
C ALA A 15 8.45 10.40 10.36
N PRO A 16 7.53 10.23 11.32
CA PRO A 16 6.65 9.07 11.33
C PRO A 16 5.67 9.16 10.16
N PHE A 17 5.47 8.03 9.49
CA PHE A 17 4.50 7.92 8.40
C PHE A 17 3.77 6.58 8.49
N VAL A 18 2.61 6.50 7.84
CA VAL A 18 1.78 5.30 7.77
C VAL A 18 1.68 4.89 6.31
N LEU A 19 1.81 3.59 6.02
CA LEU A 19 1.57 3.07 4.69
C LEU A 19 0.09 2.70 4.56
N VAL A 20 -0.60 3.23 3.54
CA VAL A 20 -2.04 2.95 3.34
C VAL A 20 -2.25 2.21 2.03
N GLY A 21 -2.79 0.99 2.12
CA GLY A 21 -3.32 0.24 0.98
C GLY A 21 -4.74 0.68 0.67
N THR A 22 -4.95 1.33 -0.47
CA THR A 22 -6.27 1.79 -0.88
C THR A 22 -6.94 0.82 -1.87
N LYS A 23 -8.24 1.00 -2.10
CA LYS A 23 -9.04 0.22 -3.07
C LYS A 23 -9.06 -1.28 -2.78
N ILE A 24 -9.11 -1.66 -1.51
CA ILE A 24 -9.08 -3.07 -1.12
C ILE A 24 -10.31 -3.87 -1.59
N ASP A 25 -11.41 -3.18 -1.90
CA ASP A 25 -12.61 -3.75 -2.53
C ASP A 25 -12.29 -4.44 -3.88
N LEU A 26 -11.27 -3.94 -4.61
CA LEU A 26 -10.85 -4.53 -5.89
C LEU A 26 -10.14 -5.89 -5.73
N ARG A 27 -9.71 -6.27 -4.52
CA ARG A 27 -9.08 -7.57 -4.29
C ARG A 27 -10.02 -8.74 -4.52
N THR A 28 -11.32 -8.52 -4.31
CA THR A 28 -12.38 -9.54 -4.47
C THR A 28 -13.18 -9.35 -5.74
N SER A 29 -12.93 -8.28 -6.50
CA SER A 29 -13.59 -8.03 -7.79
C SER A 29 -13.04 -8.97 -8.86
N ILE A 30 -13.90 -9.84 -9.39
CA ILE A 30 -13.53 -10.81 -10.43
C ILE A 30 -12.95 -10.09 -11.65
N ALA A 31 -13.60 -9.01 -12.09
CA ALA A 31 -13.17 -8.24 -13.26
C ALA A 31 -11.76 -7.64 -13.09
N ASP A 32 -11.46 -7.08 -11.92
CA ASP A 32 -10.16 -6.48 -11.63
C ASP A 32 -9.05 -7.53 -11.47
N VAL A 33 -9.37 -8.67 -10.83
CA VAL A 33 -8.44 -9.80 -10.70
C VAL A 33 -8.08 -10.38 -12.08
N GLU A 34 -9.07 -10.57 -12.95
CA GLU A 34 -8.83 -11.03 -14.33
C GLU A 34 -8.01 -10.02 -15.14
N LEU A 35 -8.27 -8.73 -14.98
CA LEU A 35 -7.50 -7.67 -15.63
C LEU A 35 -6.03 -7.71 -15.22
N LEU A 36 -5.73 -7.85 -13.93
CA LEU A 36 -4.36 -7.98 -13.43
C LEU A 36 -3.70 -9.27 -13.93
N ALA A 37 -4.45 -10.38 -14.00
CA ALA A 37 -3.94 -11.66 -14.48
C ALA A 37 -3.48 -11.60 -15.95
N LYS A 38 -4.16 -10.81 -16.81
CA LYS A 38 -3.72 -10.57 -18.20
C LYS A 38 -2.30 -9.96 -18.27
N SER A 39 -1.94 -9.17 -17.27
CA SER A 39 -0.60 -8.58 -17.11
C SER A 39 0.32 -9.40 -16.20
N LYS A 40 -0.05 -10.65 -15.87
CA LYS A 40 0.67 -11.54 -14.93
C LYS A 40 0.86 -10.96 -13.53
N GLN A 41 -0.02 -10.07 -13.12
CA GLN A 41 -0.03 -9.45 -11.80
C GLN A 41 -1.13 -10.05 -10.93
N LYS A 42 -1.04 -9.79 -9.62
CA LYS A 42 -2.04 -10.13 -8.62
C LYS A 42 -2.28 -8.92 -7.73
N PRO A 43 -3.47 -8.78 -7.13
CA PRO A 43 -3.69 -7.78 -6.09
C PRO A 43 -2.65 -7.94 -4.97
N ILE A 44 -2.24 -6.82 -4.38
CA ILE A 44 -1.37 -6.83 -3.21
C ILE A 44 -2.14 -7.43 -2.05
N THR A 45 -1.59 -8.49 -1.45
CA THR A 45 -2.10 -9.11 -0.23
C THR A 45 -1.81 -8.25 1.00
N ARG A 46 -2.53 -8.51 2.09
CA ARG A 46 -2.31 -7.80 3.34
C ARG A 46 -0.89 -8.00 3.85
N GLU A 47 -0.42 -9.24 3.83
CA GLU A 47 0.90 -9.65 4.31
C GLU A 47 2.03 -8.96 3.52
N GLN A 48 1.83 -8.78 2.21
CA GLN A 48 2.77 -8.01 1.38
C GLN A 48 2.81 -6.53 1.77
N GLY A 49 1.66 -5.92 2.06
CA GLY A 49 1.57 -4.54 2.52
C GLY A 49 2.19 -4.33 3.90
N GLU A 50 1.92 -5.23 4.85
CA GLU A 50 2.54 -5.22 6.18
C GLU A 50 4.06 -5.39 6.10
N ARG A 51 4.54 -6.30 5.24
CA ARG A 51 5.97 -6.47 5.01
C ARG A 51 6.61 -5.22 4.41
N ALA A 52 5.97 -4.60 3.41
CA ALA A 52 6.46 -3.36 2.83
C ALA A 52 6.53 -2.23 3.87
N ALA A 53 5.50 -2.09 4.73
CA ALA A 53 5.51 -1.12 5.81
C ALA A 53 6.71 -1.34 6.76
N LYS A 54 7.00 -2.59 7.12
CA LYS A 54 8.16 -2.94 7.93
C LYS A 54 9.48 -2.59 7.22
N ASP A 55 9.61 -2.96 5.95
CA ASP A 55 10.83 -2.74 5.16
C ASP A 55 11.13 -1.24 4.98
N TYR A 56 10.09 -0.40 4.90
CA TYR A 56 10.25 1.07 4.80
C TYR A 56 10.35 1.79 6.15
N GLY A 57 10.08 1.11 7.26
CA GLY A 57 10.04 1.70 8.61
C GLY A 57 8.80 2.57 8.85
N ALA A 58 7.67 2.23 8.23
CA ALA A 58 6.39 2.86 8.51
C ALA A 58 5.91 2.50 9.93
N TYR A 59 5.18 3.40 10.57
CA TYR A 59 4.60 3.18 11.89
C TYR A 59 3.55 2.07 11.88
N ALA A 60 2.74 2.01 10.82
CA ALA A 60 1.76 0.96 10.60
C ALA A 60 1.44 0.79 9.11
N TYR A 61 0.79 -0.33 8.79
CA TYR A 61 0.08 -0.54 7.53
C TYR A 61 -1.43 -0.52 7.80
N ILE A 62 -2.16 0.30 7.05
CA ILE A 62 -3.61 0.39 7.14
C ILE A 62 -4.20 0.12 5.76
N GLU A 63 -5.36 -0.51 5.72
CA GLU A 63 -6.06 -0.83 4.49
C GLU A 63 -7.43 -0.16 4.50
N CYS A 64 -7.82 0.45 3.38
CA CYS A 64 -9.14 1.05 3.27
C CYS A 64 -9.73 0.99 1.86
N SER A 65 -11.06 1.09 1.80
CA SER A 65 -11.83 1.29 0.58
C SER A 65 -12.74 2.50 0.79
N ALA A 66 -12.57 3.54 -0.04
CA ALA A 66 -13.49 4.67 -0.02
C ALA A 66 -14.90 4.34 -0.55
N LEU A 67 -15.07 3.17 -1.18
CA LEU A 67 -16.35 2.73 -1.76
C LEU A 67 -17.20 1.93 -0.77
N THR A 68 -16.56 1.20 0.14
CA THR A 68 -17.23 0.22 1.02
C THR A 68 -17.06 0.49 2.52
N GLN A 69 -16.35 1.57 2.92
CA GLN A 69 -16.26 2.06 4.30
C GLN A 69 -16.98 3.38 4.52
#